data_AF-A0A1B6CDW8-F1
#
_entry.id   AF-A0A1B6CDW8-F1
#
_cell.length_a   1.000
_cell.length_b   1.000
_cell.length_c   1.000
_cell.angle_alpha   90.00
_cell.angle_beta   90.00
_cell.angle_gamma   90.00
#
_symmetry.space_group_name_H-M   'P 1'
#
loop_
_entity.id
_entity.type
_entity.pdbx_description
1 polymer ?
#
loop_
_entity_poly.entity_id
_entity_poly.type
_entity_poly.pdbx_seq_one_letter_code
_entity_poly.pdbx_strand_id
1 'polypeptide(L)'
;MLQLVVHVGVSNLATCLNLEKCATRSGYSRLDEKQAIPSCGKGCLCSLDGNNTEECILTDIDLIELSEELNELLPDVKTIVSNNAGRYICEYTYYASLSMDSSRTIFVHVPTLDVYSTQQISQGLENIIRILVKQLRIASQDTCTVKSIIFNYSLIKESNK
;
A
#
# COMPACT_ATOMS: atom_id res chain seq x y z
N MET A 1 -14.99 -11.54 -0.39
CA MET A 1 -14.89 -10.67 -1.58
C MET A 1 -13.51 -10.05 -1.55
N LEU A 2 -12.75 -10.08 -2.65
CA LEU A 2 -11.42 -9.47 -2.73
C LEU A 2 -11.57 -7.94 -2.71
N GLN A 3 -10.83 -7.25 -1.84
CA GLN A 3 -10.77 -5.79 -1.79
C GLN A 3 -9.32 -5.35 -1.93
N LEU A 4 -9.09 -4.33 -2.76
CA LEU A 4 -7.78 -3.73 -3.01
C LEU A 4 -7.97 -2.21 -3.04
N VAL A 5 -7.06 -1.47 -2.40
CA VAL A 5 -7.02 -0.01 -2.39
C VAL A 5 -5.70 0.43 -2.99
N VAL A 6 -5.77 1.09 -4.15
CA VAL A 6 -4.61 1.68 -4.82
C VAL A 6 -4.80 3.18 -4.87
N HIS A 7 -3.97 3.91 -4.13
CA HIS A 7 -3.87 5.36 -4.26
C HIS A 7 -2.82 5.72 -5.29
N VAL A 8 -3.09 6.75 -6.08
CA VAL A 8 -2.16 7.24 -7.10
C VAL A 8 -1.97 8.74 -6.93
N GLY A 9 -0.72 9.18 -6.83
CA GLY A 9 -0.34 10.58 -6.75
C GLY A 9 0.68 10.95 -7.81
N VAL A 10 0.66 12.18 -8.29
CA VAL A 10 1.69 12.67 -9.23
C VAL A 10 2.85 13.27 -8.42
N SER A 11 4.09 12.93 -8.78
CA SER A 11 5.30 13.52 -8.22
C SER A 11 6.19 14.07 -9.32
N ASN A 12 6.55 15.35 -9.23
CA ASN A 12 7.51 15.99 -10.12
C ASN A 12 8.97 15.58 -9.83
N LEU A 13 9.21 14.86 -8.74
CA LEU A 13 10.52 14.31 -8.38
C LEU A 13 10.68 12.86 -8.83
N ALA A 14 9.57 12.19 -9.17
CA ALA A 14 9.61 10.81 -9.62
C ALA A 14 10.14 10.74 -11.05
N THR A 15 11.09 9.84 -11.28
CA THR A 15 11.65 9.54 -12.60
C THR A 15 11.12 8.21 -13.17
N CYS A 16 10.30 7.50 -12.39
CA CYS A 16 9.60 6.28 -12.75
C CYS A 16 8.40 6.08 -11.79
N LEU A 17 7.72 4.93 -11.78
CA LEU A 17 6.65 4.69 -10.81
C LEU A 17 7.26 4.31 -9.45
N ASN A 18 6.98 5.08 -8.41
CA ASN A 18 7.45 4.75 -7.06
C ASN A 18 6.33 4.03 -6.30
N LEU A 19 6.65 2.83 -5.80
CA LEU A 19 5.79 2.02 -4.96
C LEU A 19 6.11 2.37 -3.50
N GLU A 20 5.22 3.08 -2.83
CA GLU A 20 5.48 3.57 -1.48
C GLU A 20 5.26 2.46 -0.44
N LYS A 21 6.33 2.04 0.23
CA LYS A 21 6.35 0.97 1.23
C LYS A 21 5.67 1.33 2.53
N CYS A 22 5.69 2.61 2.89
CA CYS A 22 5.15 3.07 4.15
C CYS A 22 4.60 4.48 4.07
N ALA A 23 3.83 4.83 5.09
CA ALA A 23 3.44 6.21 5.35
C ALA A 23 3.65 6.57 6.83
N THR A 24 3.90 7.84 7.09
CA THR A 24 4.14 8.39 8.42
C THR A 24 3.02 9.29 8.92
N ARG A 25 2.83 9.25 10.24
CA ARG A 25 1.79 9.97 10.95
C ARG A 25 2.10 11.46 11.07
N SER A 26 3.34 11.90 11.03
CA SER A 26 3.68 13.29 11.35
C SER A 26 4.56 13.95 10.28
N GLY A 27 4.90 15.22 10.50
CA GLY A 27 5.76 15.99 9.61
C GLY A 27 5.00 16.82 8.56
N TYR A 28 3.68 16.99 8.71
CA TYR A 28 2.87 17.85 7.85
C TYR A 28 3.14 19.32 8.17
N SER A 29 3.99 19.96 7.38
CA SER A 29 4.33 21.38 7.48
C SER A 29 3.88 22.22 6.29
N ARG A 30 3.51 21.57 5.19
CA ARG A 30 3.08 22.23 3.95
C ARG A 30 1.57 22.48 3.98
N LEU A 31 1.18 23.73 3.80
CA LEU A 31 -0.22 24.15 3.67
C LEU A 31 -0.87 23.52 2.43
N ASP A 32 -2.11 23.09 2.57
CA ASP A 32 -2.94 22.63 1.47
C ASP A 32 -3.58 23.78 0.67
N GLU A 33 -4.41 23.42 -0.32
CA GLU A 33 -5.16 24.39 -1.14
C GLU A 33 -6.09 25.29 -0.29
N LYS A 34 -6.47 24.85 0.91
CA LYS A 34 -7.27 25.63 1.87
C LYS A 34 -6.40 26.39 2.87
N GLN A 35 -5.09 26.44 2.65
CA GLN A 35 -4.12 27.06 3.55
C GLN A 35 -4.12 26.43 4.95
N ALA A 36 -4.32 25.11 5.02
CA ALA A 36 -4.40 24.38 6.27
C ALA A 36 -3.39 23.22 6.34
N ILE A 37 -3.03 22.86 7.57
CA ILE A 37 -2.39 21.59 7.94
C ILE A 37 -3.27 20.92 9.00
N PRO A 38 -3.10 19.60 9.26
CA PRO A 38 -3.80 18.96 10.35
C PRO A 38 -3.57 19.71 11.66
N SER A 39 -4.65 20.00 12.39
CA SER A 39 -4.60 20.87 13.60
C SER A 39 -3.68 20.35 14.70
N CYS A 40 -3.48 19.03 14.77
CA CYS A 40 -2.53 18.40 15.70
C CYS A 40 -1.15 18.09 15.07
N GLY A 41 -0.87 18.59 13.86
CA GLY A 41 0.37 18.33 13.11
C GLY A 41 0.57 16.86 12.69
N LYS A 42 -0.47 16.04 12.81
CA LYS A 42 -0.45 14.59 12.57
C LYS A 42 -1.58 14.17 11.64
N GLY A 43 -1.37 13.10 10.89
CA GLY A 43 -2.40 12.30 10.24
C GLY A 43 -3.35 11.81 11.31
N CYS A 44 -4.45 12.53 11.48
CA CYS A 44 -5.34 12.36 12.61
C CYS A 44 -6.60 11.65 12.11
N LEU A 45 -6.63 10.34 12.33
CA LEU A 45 -7.88 9.57 12.38
C LEU A 45 -8.40 9.50 13.81
N CYS A 46 -8.15 10.54 14.63
CA CYS A 46 -8.43 10.58 16.07
C CYS A 46 -9.92 10.47 16.44
N SER A 47 -10.79 10.21 15.47
CA SER A 47 -12.24 10.10 15.60
C SER A 47 -12.82 8.77 15.09
N LEU A 48 -11.97 7.86 14.57
CA LEU A 48 -12.37 6.48 14.34
C LEU A 48 -11.85 5.67 15.54
N ASP A 49 -12.69 4.84 16.14
CA ASP A 49 -12.50 4.13 17.41
C ASP A 49 -11.33 3.09 17.44
N GLY A 50 -10.31 3.24 16.59
CA GLY A 50 -9.16 2.37 16.44
C GLY A 50 -7.84 3.10 16.71
N ASN A 51 -7.24 2.76 17.85
CA ASN A 51 -6.10 3.38 18.51
C ASN A 51 -4.74 3.18 17.78
N ASN A 52 -4.67 3.21 16.44
CA ASN A 52 -3.37 3.04 15.77
C ASN A 52 -2.52 4.31 16.01
N THR A 53 -1.52 4.19 16.89
CA THR A 53 -0.58 5.25 17.27
C THR A 53 0.77 5.14 16.58
N GLU A 54 0.94 4.18 15.67
CA GLU A 54 2.21 3.93 15.00
C GLU A 54 2.65 5.14 14.18
N GLU A 55 3.89 5.57 14.36
CA GLU A 55 4.43 6.72 13.65
C GLU A 55 4.65 6.42 12.16
N CYS A 56 4.90 5.17 11.81
CA CYS A 56 5.12 4.71 10.45
C CYS A 56 4.44 3.36 10.27
N ILE A 57 3.54 3.26 9.29
CA ILE A 57 2.84 2.03 8.97
C ILE A 57 3.35 1.54 7.63
N LEU A 58 3.70 0.25 7.54
CA LEU A 58 4.10 -0.40 6.31
C LEU A 58 2.88 -1.05 5.64
N THR A 59 2.89 -1.15 4.33
CA THR A 59 1.99 -2.08 3.63
C THR A 59 2.45 -3.52 3.86
N ASP A 60 1.51 -4.46 4.01
CA ASP A 60 1.83 -5.90 4.08
C ASP A 60 1.97 -6.53 2.69
N ILE A 61 1.72 -5.75 1.63
CA ILE A 61 1.86 -6.18 0.24
C ILE A 61 3.35 -6.25 -0.13
N ASP A 62 3.74 -7.32 -0.82
CA ASP A 62 5.11 -7.51 -1.28
C ASP A 62 5.40 -6.62 -2.50
N LEU A 63 5.83 -5.39 -2.22
CA LEU A 63 6.21 -4.42 -3.25
C LEU A 63 7.51 -4.77 -3.95
N ILE A 64 8.36 -5.64 -3.38
CA ILE A 64 9.61 -6.05 -4.00
C ILE A 64 9.27 -7.02 -5.14
N GLU A 65 8.52 -8.08 -4.84
CA GLU A 65 8.04 -9.03 -5.86
C GLU A 65 7.25 -8.30 -6.95
N LEU A 66 6.35 -7.38 -6.55
CA LEU A 66 5.58 -6.59 -7.51
C LEU A 66 6.48 -5.76 -8.43
N SER A 67 7.50 -5.11 -7.87
CA SER A 67 8.43 -4.29 -8.64
C SER A 67 9.27 -5.12 -9.60
N GLU A 68 9.72 -6.29 -9.16
CA GLU A 68 10.48 -7.23 -9.99
C GLU A 68 9.62 -7.76 -11.15
N GLU A 69 8.42 -8.27 -10.86
CA GLU A 69 7.49 -8.80 -11.87
C GLU A 69 7.11 -7.71 -12.90
N LEU A 70 6.84 -6.48 -12.47
CA LEU A 70 6.51 -5.39 -13.39
C LEU A 70 7.72 -4.99 -14.25
N ASN A 71 8.90 -4.86 -13.65
CA ASN A 71 10.11 -4.43 -14.36
C ASN A 71 10.55 -5.44 -15.44
N GLU A 72 10.22 -6.72 -15.26
CA GLU A 72 10.37 -7.78 -16.25
C GLU A 72 9.29 -7.71 -17.34
N LEU A 73 8.03 -7.52 -16.95
CA LEU A 73 6.88 -7.51 -17.87
C LEU A 73 6.84 -6.27 -18.77
N LEU A 74 7.21 -5.11 -18.25
CA LEU A 74 7.20 -3.82 -18.94
C LEU A 74 8.57 -3.14 -18.86
N PRO A 75 9.54 -3.53 -19.70
CA PRO A 75 10.89 -2.96 -19.65
C PRO A 75 10.94 -1.44 -19.82
N ASP A 76 9.97 -0.85 -20.53
CA ASP A 76 9.89 0.59 -20.83
C ASP A 76 9.25 1.42 -19.70
N VAL A 77 8.68 0.76 -18.68
CA VAL A 77 8.00 1.40 -17.56
C VAL A 77 8.54 0.82 -16.26
N LYS A 78 9.43 1.57 -15.61
CA LYS A 78 10.12 1.09 -14.41
C LYS A 78 9.36 1.39 -13.13
N THR A 79 9.53 0.50 -12.16
CA THR A 79 9.18 0.73 -10.76
C THR A 79 10.38 0.66 -9.84
N ILE A 80 10.31 1.44 -8.77
CA ILE A 80 11.17 1.33 -7.59
C ILE A 80 10.33 1.29 -6.32
N VAL A 81 10.84 0.67 -5.26
CA VAL A 81 10.25 0.77 -3.92
C VAL A 81 10.80 2.00 -3.21
N SER A 82 9.90 2.82 -2.66
CA SER A 82 10.20 4.08 -1.98
C SER A 82 9.66 4.03 -0.54
N ASN A 83 10.28 4.77 0.38
CA ASN A 83 9.85 4.90 1.78
C ASN A 83 9.32 6.31 2.09
N ASN A 84 8.91 7.05 1.05
CA ASN A 84 8.58 8.47 1.18
C ASN A 84 7.40 8.84 0.29
N ALA A 85 6.20 8.67 0.83
CA ALA A 85 4.95 9.05 0.18
C ALA A 85 4.69 10.57 0.15
N GLY A 86 5.68 11.40 0.51
CA GLY A 86 5.63 12.85 0.41
C GLY A 86 4.73 13.47 1.47
N ARG A 87 5.33 14.17 2.45
CA ARG A 87 4.73 14.83 3.63
C ARG A 87 3.69 15.93 3.33
N TYR A 88 2.64 15.56 2.62
CA TYR A 88 1.52 16.38 2.15
C TYR A 88 0.27 15.48 2.03
N ILE A 89 -0.64 15.76 1.09
CA ILE A 89 -1.91 15.04 0.93
C ILE A 89 -1.71 13.55 0.58
N CYS A 90 -0.68 13.22 -0.22
CA CYS A 90 -0.36 11.84 -0.58
C CYS A 90 -0.09 10.98 0.65
N GLU A 91 0.87 11.37 1.49
CA GLU A 91 1.19 10.72 2.76
C GLU A 91 0.00 10.67 3.72
N TYR A 92 -0.76 11.77 3.83
CA TYR A 92 -1.92 11.83 4.71
C TYR A 92 -2.96 10.77 4.34
N THR A 93 -3.30 10.69 3.05
CA THR A 93 -4.30 9.77 2.52
C THR A 93 -3.80 8.33 2.61
N TYR A 94 -2.51 8.11 2.35
CA TYR A 94 -1.91 6.80 2.43
C TYR A 94 -1.86 6.28 3.87
N TYR A 95 -1.35 7.09 4.81
CA TYR A 95 -1.33 6.76 6.23
C TYR A 95 -2.72 6.45 6.76
N ALA A 96 -3.72 7.26 6.37
CA ALA A 96 -5.10 7.01 6.77
C ALA A 96 -5.58 5.63 6.30
N SER A 97 -5.35 5.29 5.04
CA SER A 97 -5.79 4.01 4.47
C SER A 97 -5.02 2.82 5.03
N LEU A 98 -3.70 2.95 5.22
CA LEU A 98 -2.86 1.92 5.86
C LEU A 98 -3.31 1.64 7.29
N SER A 99 -3.66 2.67 8.05
CA SER A 99 -4.14 2.49 9.43
C SER A 99 -5.51 1.80 9.52
N MET A 100 -6.29 1.83 8.44
CA MET A 100 -7.54 1.08 8.33
C MET A 100 -7.27 -0.39 7.95
N ASP A 101 -6.40 -0.63 6.97
CA ASP A 101 -6.04 -1.98 6.53
C ASP A 101 -4.76 -1.97 5.68
N SER A 102 -3.62 -2.32 6.29
CA SER A 102 -2.31 -2.44 5.63
C SER A 102 -2.22 -3.61 4.65
N SER A 103 -3.08 -4.62 4.80
CA SER A 103 -3.02 -5.86 4.02
C SER A 103 -3.52 -5.73 2.58
N ARG A 104 -4.16 -4.61 2.26
CA ARG A 104 -4.78 -4.36 0.95
C ARG A 104 -4.59 -2.96 0.40
N THR A 105 -3.70 -2.17 1.00
CA THR A 105 -3.52 -0.76 0.67
C THR A 105 -2.11 -0.51 0.15
N ILE A 106 -2.01 0.13 -1.01
CA ILE A 106 -0.74 0.66 -1.53
C ILE A 106 -0.90 2.11 -2.00
N PHE A 107 0.22 2.77 -2.20
CA PHE A 107 0.30 4.07 -2.88
C PHE A 107 1.36 4.01 -3.98
N VAL A 108 1.02 4.55 -5.14
CA VAL A 108 1.91 4.66 -6.30
C VAL A 108 2.09 6.12 -6.66
N HIS A 109 3.32 6.64 -6.56
CA HIS A 109 3.64 7.91 -7.21
C HIS A 109 3.96 7.66 -8.68
N VAL A 110 3.28 8.38 -9.56
CA VAL A 110 3.59 8.41 -10.99
C VAL A 110 4.38 9.67 -11.32
N PRO A 111 5.30 9.62 -12.30
CA PRO A 111 6.01 10.79 -12.72
C PRO A 111 5.12 11.70 -13.58
N THR A 112 5.62 12.88 -13.90
CA THR A 112 4.97 13.81 -14.82
C THR A 112 5.05 13.31 -16.28
N LEU A 113 4.21 13.90 -17.15
CA LEU A 113 4.03 13.41 -18.53
C LEU A 113 5.24 13.65 -19.46
N ASP A 114 6.23 14.42 -19.02
CA ASP A 114 7.52 14.58 -19.67
C ASP A 114 8.45 13.37 -19.45
N VAL A 115 8.20 12.56 -18.41
CA VAL A 115 8.95 11.32 -18.13
C VAL A 115 8.28 10.14 -18.81
N TYR A 116 6.98 9.95 -18.59
CA TYR A 116 6.20 8.88 -19.19
C TYR A 116 4.91 9.41 -19.81
N SER A 117 4.58 8.91 -21.00
CA SER A 117 3.29 9.19 -21.62
C SER A 117 2.13 8.67 -20.77
N THR A 118 0.93 9.22 -20.99
CA THR A 118 -0.30 8.72 -20.35
C THR A 118 -0.51 7.23 -20.61
N GLN A 119 -0.16 6.74 -21.81
CA GLN A 119 -0.26 5.33 -22.15
C GLN A 119 0.70 4.48 -21.30
N GLN A 120 1.96 4.88 -21.16
CA GLN A 120 2.94 4.18 -20.31
C GLN A 120 2.49 4.14 -18.85
N ILE A 121 2.03 5.27 -18.30
CA ILE A 121 1.52 5.33 -16.93
C ILE A 121 0.30 4.42 -16.76
N SER A 122 -0.64 4.46 -17.72
CA SER A 122 -1.84 3.62 -17.68
C SER A 122 -1.51 2.13 -17.74
N GLN A 123 -0.59 1.74 -18.62
CA GLN A 123 -0.12 0.36 -18.75
C GLN A 123 0.62 -0.10 -17.48
N GLY A 124 1.46 0.75 -16.90
CA GLY A 124 2.12 0.48 -15.62
C GLY A 124 1.11 0.22 -14.51
N LEU A 125 0.16 1.15 -14.31
CA LEU A 125 -0.88 1.03 -13.28
C LEU A 125 -1.79 -0.18 -13.50
N GLU A 126 -2.18 -0.48 -14.74
CA GLU A 126 -2.98 -1.66 -15.06
C GLU A 126 -2.27 -2.95 -14.63
N ASN A 127 -0.99 -3.08 -14.98
CA ASN A 127 -0.22 -4.29 -14.65
C ASN A 127 0.07 -4.38 -13.15
N ILE A 128 0.34 -3.26 -12.47
CA ILE A 128 0.41 -3.18 -11.00
C ILE A 128 -0.87 -3.77 -10.38
N ILE A 129 -2.05 -3.32 -10.82
CA ILE A 129 -3.33 -3.82 -10.30
C ILE A 129 -3.49 -5.33 -10.56
N ARG A 130 -3.11 -5.82 -11.73
CA ARG A 130 -3.17 -7.25 -12.08
C ARG A 130 -2.28 -8.10 -11.16
N ILE A 131 -1.04 -7.66 -10.93
CA ILE A 131 -0.07 -8.35 -10.05
C ILE A 131 -0.58 -8.35 -8.60
N LEU A 132 -1.08 -7.22 -8.09
CA LEU A 132 -1.65 -7.13 -6.74
C LEU A 132 -2.85 -8.07 -6.53
N VAL A 133 -3.75 -8.12 -7.50
CA VAL A 133 -4.90 -9.03 -7.46
C VAL A 133 -4.44 -10.49 -7.41
N LYS A 134 -3.36 -10.84 -8.11
CA LYS A 134 -2.74 -12.18 -8.07
C LYS A 134 -2.15 -12.46 -6.68
N GLN A 135 -1.31 -11.57 -6.13
CA GLN A 135 -0.73 -11.72 -4.79
C GLN A 135 -1.81 -11.90 -3.71
N LEU A 136 -2.83 -11.04 -3.69
CA LEU A 136 -3.89 -11.10 -2.67
C LEU A 136 -4.76 -12.38 -2.77
N ARG A 137 -4.93 -12.94 -3.98
CA ARG A 137 -5.62 -14.22 -4.16
C ARG A 137 -4.82 -15.38 -3.58
N ILE A 138 -3.49 -15.38 -3.76
CA ILE A 138 -2.59 -16.39 -3.21
C ILE A 138 -2.60 -16.32 -1.68
N ALA A 139 -2.40 -15.13 -1.11
CA ALA A 139 -2.43 -14.93 0.34
C ALA A 139 -3.77 -15.36 0.99
N SER A 140 -4.89 -15.16 0.29
CA SER A 140 -6.22 -15.62 0.73
C SER A 140 -6.37 -17.15 0.74
N GLN A 141 -5.66 -17.86 -0.16
CA GLN A 141 -5.67 -19.33 -0.22
C GLN A 141 -4.76 -19.93 0.85
N ASP A 142 -3.61 -19.32 1.12
CA ASP A 142 -2.68 -19.76 2.15
C ASP A 142 -3.28 -19.62 3.56
N THR A 143 -3.95 -18.51 3.85
CA THR A 143 -4.67 -18.32 5.12
C THR A 143 -5.80 -19.32 5.33
N CYS A 144 -6.50 -19.73 4.25
CA CYS A 144 -7.53 -20.76 4.32
C CYS A 144 -6.93 -22.16 4.56
N THR A 145 -5.76 -22.43 3.97
CA THR A 145 -5.03 -23.69 4.12
C THR A 145 -4.45 -23.82 5.54
N VAL A 146 -3.85 -22.76 6.08
CA VAL A 146 -3.34 -22.73 7.46
C VAL A 146 -4.48 -22.84 8.49
N LYS A 147 -5.62 -22.18 8.28
CA LYS A 147 -6.82 -22.37 9.14
C LYS A 147 -7.36 -23.79 9.08
N SER A 148 -7.31 -24.46 7.92
CA SER A 148 -7.75 -25.84 7.76
C SER A 148 -6.78 -26.85 8.41
N ILE A 149 -5.49 -26.51 8.48
CA ILE A 149 -4.46 -27.34 9.15
C ILE A 149 -4.46 -27.14 10.68
N ILE A 150 -4.86 -25.97 11.19
CA ILE A 150 -4.87 -25.69 12.65
C ILE A 150 -6.08 -26.30 13.40
N PHE A 151 -7.07 -26.91 12.74
CA PHE A 151 -8.24 -27.50 13.41
C PHE A 151 -8.13 -28.98 13.84
N ASN A 152 -6.93 -29.56 13.93
CA ASN A 152 -6.77 -30.99 14.28
C ASN A 152 -5.66 -31.29 15.32
N TYR A 153 -5.53 -30.46 16.36
CA TYR A 153 -4.67 -30.80 17.51
C TYR A 153 -5.40 -30.89 18.87
N SER A 154 -6.70 -30.57 18.95
CA SER A 154 -7.48 -30.68 20.20
C SER A 154 -8.33 -31.94 20.33
N LEU A 155 -8.34 -32.85 19.34
CA LEU A 155 -9.12 -34.11 19.41
C LEU A 155 -8.30 -35.34 19.83
N ILE A 156 -7.02 -35.20 20.18
CA ILE A 156 -6.16 -36.32 20.63
C ILE A 156 -5.90 -36.25 22.15
N LYS A 157 -6.88 -35.83 22.94
CA LYS A 157 -6.84 -35.92 24.42
C LYS A 157 -8.12 -36.45 25.08
N GLU A 158 -9.05 -37.05 24.33
CA GLU A 158 -10.24 -37.71 24.91
C GLU A 158 -10.39 -39.18 24.49
N SER A 159 -9.28 -39.92 24.36
CA SER A 159 -9.32 -41.37 24.18
C SER A 159 -8.37 -42.11 25.13
N ASN A 160 -8.19 -41.59 26.35
CA ASN A 160 -7.57 -42.32 27.46
C ASN A 160 -8.37 -42.04 28.75
N LYS A 161 -9.60 -42.55 28.80
CA LYS A 161 -10.29 -42.91 30.04
C LYS A 161 -10.59 -44.40 29.99
#